data_AF-K1UVW8-F1
#
_entry.id   AF-K1UVW8-F1
#
_cell.length_a   1.000
_cell.length_b   1.000
_cell.length_c   1.000
_cell.angle_alpha   90.00
_cell.angle_beta   90.00
_cell.angle_gamma   90.00
#
_symmetry.space_group_name_H-M   'P 1'
#
loop_
_entity.id
_entity.type
_entity.pdbx_description
1 polymer ?
#
loop_
_entity_poly.entity_id
_entity_poly.type
_entity_poly.pdbx_seq_one_letter_code
_entity_poly.pdbx_strand_id
1 'polypeptide(L)'
;PNGQKSKYCSKRTLESEFENLIANANFRYIFLSYNNEGLMNVDAIKNIMSRYGTYRCFTQSYRRFKADKDENRNISGKETTEYLHCLIKEE
;
A
#
# COMPACT_ATOMS: atom_id res chain seq x y z
N PRO A 1 4.35 -24.59 19.39
CA PRO A 1 4.86 -23.78 18.27
C PRO A 1 3.79 -22.76 17.85
N ASN A 2 3.79 -21.60 18.51
CA ASN A 2 2.74 -20.60 18.35
C ASN A 2 2.91 -19.89 17.00
N GLY A 3 2.13 -20.30 16.01
CA GLY A 3 1.99 -19.64 14.71
C GLY A 3 1.30 -18.29 14.85
N GLN A 4 1.96 -17.35 15.51
CA GLN A 4 1.43 -16.00 15.70
C GLN A 4 1.51 -15.27 14.36
N LYS A 5 0.36 -15.11 13.71
CA LYS A 5 0.24 -14.37 12.45
C LYS A 5 0.65 -12.92 12.70
N SER A 6 1.46 -12.36 11.78
CA SER A 6 1.80 -10.94 11.82
C SER A 6 0.54 -10.09 11.79
N LYS A 7 0.54 -8.99 12.55
CA LYS A 7 -0.56 -8.02 12.55
C LYS A 7 -0.74 -7.32 11.19
N TYR A 8 0.29 -7.34 10.34
CA TYR A 8 0.20 -6.87 8.95
C TYR A 8 -0.62 -7.80 8.04
N CYS A 9 -0.87 -9.05 8.45
CA CYS A 9 -1.70 -10.00 7.69
C CYS A 9 -3.20 -9.82 7.92
N SER A 10 -3.63 -8.85 8.72
CA SER A 10 -5.03 -8.64 9.09
C SER A 10 -5.45 -7.21 8.78
N LYS A 11 -6.50 -7.05 7.95
CA LYS A 11 -7.06 -5.72 7.60
C LYS A 11 -7.43 -4.90 8.84
N ARG A 12 -7.91 -5.56 9.90
CA ARG A 12 -8.31 -4.90 11.16
C ARG A 12 -7.15 -4.24 11.91
N THR A 13 -5.93 -4.76 11.75
CA THR A 13 -4.76 -4.32 12.52
C THR A 13 -3.70 -3.66 11.66
N LEU A 14 -3.76 -3.84 10.34
CA LEU A 14 -2.76 -3.36 9.40
C LEU A 14 -2.61 -1.84 9.44
N GLU A 15 -3.72 -1.09 9.35
CA GLU A 15 -3.68 0.38 9.33
C GLU A 15 -3.12 0.95 10.63
N SER A 16 -3.53 0.41 11.79
CA SER A 16 -3.03 0.86 13.09
C SER A 16 -1.55 0.56 13.28
N GLU A 17 -1.07 -0.60 12.82
CA GLU A 17 0.34 -0.96 12.95
C GLU A 17 1.22 -0.19 11.96
N PHE A 18 0.71 0.09 10.76
CA PHE A 18 1.37 0.95 9.80
C PHE A 18 1.47 2.39 10.32
N GLU A 19 0.39 2.96 10.85
CA GLU A 19 0.42 4.29 11.46
C GLU A 19 1.40 4.35 12.65
N ASN A 20 1.38 3.34 13.52
CA ASN A 20 2.32 3.24 14.64
C ASN A 20 3.78 3.22 14.17
N LEU A 21 4.08 2.50 13.08
CA LEU A 21 5.40 2.49 12.47
C LEU A 21 5.80 3.89 11.98
N ILE A 22 4.94 4.56 11.21
CA ILE A 22 5.24 5.89 10.66
C ILE A 22 5.41 6.93 11.78
N ALA A 23 4.57 6.89 12.81
CA ALA A 23 4.62 7.84 13.93
C ALA A 23 5.92 7.76 14.74
N ASN A 24 6.46 6.55 14.93
CA ASN A 24 7.62 6.31 15.78
C ASN A 24 8.94 6.15 15.01
N ALA A 25 8.89 6.09 13.69
CA ALA A 25 10.09 6.02 12.87
C ALA A 25 10.85 7.36 12.93
N ASN A 26 12.16 7.28 13.12
CA ASN A 26 13.05 8.41 12.84
C ASN A 26 13.50 8.32 11.38
N PHE A 27 13.01 9.24 10.55
CA PHE A 27 13.25 9.22 9.12
C PHE A 27 13.26 10.63 8.54
N ARG A 28 14.00 10.80 7.43
CA ARG A 28 13.83 11.92 6.52
C ARG A 28 12.96 11.55 5.32
N TYR A 29 13.08 10.31 4.84
CA TYR A 29 12.30 9.76 3.73
C TYR A 29 11.76 8.37 4.07
N ILE A 30 10.50 8.12 3.74
CA ILE A 30 9.93 6.76 3.65
C ILE A 30 9.39 6.58 2.23
N PHE A 31 9.81 5.49 1.59
CA PHE A 31 9.24 5.01 0.34
C PHE A 31 8.45 3.73 0.59
N LEU A 32 7.22 3.68 0.08
CA LEU A 32 6.38 2.49 0.13
C LEU A 32 5.90 2.17 -1.29
N SER A 33 6.37 1.06 -1.84
CA SER A 33 5.83 0.47 -3.06
C SER A 33 4.60 -0.36 -2.69
N TYR A 34 3.44 -0.05 -3.26
CA TYR A 34 2.19 -0.72 -2.96
C TYR A 34 1.28 -0.72 -4.18
N ASN A 35 0.50 -1.77 -4.39
CA ASN A 35 -0.49 -1.82 -5.47
C ASN A 35 -1.92 -1.76 -4.92
N ASN A 36 -2.89 -1.56 -5.80
CA ASN A 36 -4.32 -1.52 -5.43
C ASN A 36 -4.94 -2.88 -5.06
N GLU A 37 -4.18 -3.98 -5.08
CA GLU A 37 -4.65 -5.32 -4.69
C GLU A 37 -4.28 -5.68 -3.25
N GLY A 38 -3.48 -4.84 -2.59
CA GLY A 38 -3.05 -5.04 -1.22
C GLY A 38 -4.18 -4.97 -0.18
N LEU A 39 -3.85 -5.36 1.05
CA LEU A 39 -4.80 -5.38 2.17
C LEU A 39 -5.22 -3.99 2.64
N MET A 40 -4.35 -2.99 2.51
CA MET A 40 -4.58 -1.60 2.91
C MET A 40 -4.98 -0.76 1.70
N ASN A 41 -5.99 0.10 1.85
CA ASN A 41 -6.40 0.99 0.77
C ASN A 41 -5.33 2.06 0.53
N VAL A 42 -5.07 2.38 -0.74
CA VAL A 42 -4.21 3.48 -1.19
C VAL A 42 -4.60 4.81 -0.52
N ASP A 43 -5.90 5.07 -0.35
CA ASP A 43 -6.39 6.26 0.35
C ASP A 43 -6.02 6.25 1.84
N ALA A 44 -6.05 5.08 2.49
CA ALA A 44 -5.61 4.95 3.88
C ALA A 44 -4.11 5.22 4.02
N ILE A 45 -3.29 4.71 3.09
CA ILE A 45 -1.84 5.00 3.04
C ILE A 45 -1.59 6.50 2.91
N LYS A 46 -2.28 7.15 1.96
CA LYS A 46 -2.19 8.60 1.75
C LYS A 46 -2.57 9.37 3.02
N ASN A 47 -3.69 9.02 3.64
CA ASN A 47 -4.19 9.69 4.85
C ASN A 47 -3.22 9.53 6.02
N ILE A 48 -2.70 8.33 6.25
CA ILE A 48 -1.74 8.06 7.32
C ILE A 48 -0.44 8.82 7.07
N MET A 49 0.21 8.65 5.91
CA MET A 49 1.50 9.28 5.63
C MET A 49 1.43 10.81 5.66
N SER A 50 0.36 11.41 5.12
CA SER A 50 0.20 12.88 5.07
C SER A 50 0.13 13.55 6.45
N ARG A 51 -0.14 12.79 7.53
CA ARG A 51 -0.15 13.33 8.90
C ARG A 51 1.25 13.51 9.49
N TYR A 52 2.26 12.88 8.92
CA TYR A 52 3.61 12.80 9.50
C TYR A 52 4.69 13.49 8.64
N GLY A 53 4.29 14.24 7.62
CA GLY A 53 5.19 14.99 6.75
C GLY A 53 4.58 15.29 5.38
N THR A 54 5.41 15.77 4.47
CA THR A 54 5.04 16.05 3.08
C THR A 54 4.89 14.74 2.32
N TYR A 55 3.65 14.43 1.93
CA TYR A 55 3.33 13.24 1.15
C TYR A 55 3.35 13.52 -0.36
N ARG A 56 3.96 12.60 -1.11
CA ARG A 56 3.92 12.53 -2.58
C ARG A 56 3.59 11.10 -3.00
N CYS A 57 2.93 10.95 -4.14
CA CYS A 57 2.64 9.64 -4.72
C CYS A 57 2.91 9.67 -6.21
N PHE A 58 3.70 8.69 -6.66
CA PHE A 58 3.95 8.45 -8.08
C PHE A 58 3.17 7.19 -8.46
N THR A 59 2.49 7.23 -9.60
CA THR A 59 1.70 6.09 -10.06
C THR A 59 2.19 5.64 -11.43
N GLN A 60 2.20 4.33 -11.63
CA GLN A 60 2.44 3.74 -12.93
C GLN A 60 1.41 2.64 -13.18
N SER A 61 0.56 2.87 -14.18
CA SER A 61 -0.43 1.91 -14.63
C SER A 61 0.22 0.93 -15.60
N TYR A 62 0.11 -0.38 -15.33
CA TYR A 62 0.53 -1.42 -16.27
C TYR A 62 -0.70 -2.22 -16.72
N ARG A 63 -0.72 -2.64 -18.00
CA ARG A 63 -1.70 -3.62 -18.46
C ARG A 63 -1.40 -4.96 -17.80
N ARG A 64 -2.40 -5.55 -17.13
CA ARG A 64 -2.30 -6.86 -16.49
C ARG A 64 -1.81 -7.89 -17.52
N PHE A 65 -0.69 -8.56 -17.24
CA PHE A 65 -0.19 -9.62 -18.11
C PHE A 65 -1.20 -10.77 -18.10
N LYS A 66 -1.87 -10.99 -19.24
CA LYS A 66 -2.83 -12.10 -19.42
C LYS A 66 -2.09 -13.32 -19.94
N ALA A 67 -2.04 -14.39 -19.15
CA ALA A 67 -1.51 -15.68 -19.60
C ALA A 67 -2.54 -16.52 -20.38
N ASP A 68 -3.85 -16.26 -20.24
CA ASP A 68 -4.93 -17.03 -20.87
C ASP A 68 -5.80 -16.21 -21.83
N LYS A 69 -6.33 -16.89 -22.86
CA LYS A 69 -7.23 -16.35 -23.89
C LYS A 69 -8.62 -15.99 -23.33
N ASP A 70 -9.17 -14.89 -23.85
CA ASP A 70 -10.26 -14.06 -23.33
C ASP A 70 -11.68 -14.68 -23.25
N GLU A 71 -11.88 -15.98 -23.43
CA GLU A 71 -13.24 -16.48 -23.73
C GLU A 71 -14.12 -16.85 -22.53
N ASN A 72 -13.67 -16.81 -21.26
CA ASN A 72 -14.51 -17.47 -20.24
C ASN A 72 -14.56 -16.96 -18.80
N ARG A 73 -14.29 -15.69 -18.50
CA ARG A 73 -14.54 -15.18 -17.13
C ARG A 73 -15.00 -13.73 -17.06
N ASN A 74 -16.19 -13.52 -16.50
CA ASN A 74 -16.61 -12.26 -15.89
C ASN A 74 -15.70 -11.97 -14.68
N ILE A 75 -14.57 -11.28 -14.88
CA ILE A 75 -13.65 -10.93 -13.79
C ILE A 75 -13.84 -9.46 -13.43
N SER A 76 -14.35 -9.22 -12.23
CA SER A 76 -14.41 -7.92 -11.57
C SER A 76 -13.00 -7.47 -11.17
N GLY A 77 -12.35 -6.63 -12.00
CA GLY A 77 -11.07 -5.99 -11.67
C GLY A 77 -10.18 -5.81 -12.89
N LYS A 78 -10.39 -4.71 -13.63
CA LYS A 78 -9.78 -4.49 -14.96
C LYS A 78 -8.28 -4.18 -14.93
N GLU A 79 -7.71 -3.59 -13.88
CA GLU A 79 -6.34 -3.05 -13.90
C GLU A 79 -5.66 -3.08 -12.52
N THR A 80 -4.38 -3.48 -12.49
CA THR A 80 -3.49 -3.35 -11.32
C THR A 80 -2.72 -2.04 -11.49
N THR A 81 -2.79 -1.16 -10.50
CA THR A 81 -2.03 0.10 -10.50
C THR A 81 -0.94 0.02 -9.45
N GLU A 82 0.29 0.30 -9.85
CA GLU A 82 1.44 0.39 -8.95
C GLU A 82 1.57 1.82 -8.42
N TYR A 83 1.74 1.95 -7.11
CA TYR A 83 1.92 3.21 -6.40
C TYR A 83 3.28 3.20 -5.70
N LEU A 84 4.06 4.24 -5.92
CA LEU A 84 5.22 4.57 -5.11
C LEU A 84 4.87 5.76 -4.23
N HIS A 85 4.57 5.47 -2.97
CA HIS A 85 4.33 6.47 -1.95
C HIS A 85 5.66 7.00 -1.41
N CYS A 86 5.76 8.31 -1.24
CA CYS A 86 6.93 8.99 -0.71
C CYS A 86 6.48 9.93 0.40
N LEU A 87 7.02 9.74 1.61
CA LEU A 87 6.82 10.62 2.73
C LEU A 87 8.15 11.30 3.07
N ILE A 88 8.12 12.62 3.18
CA ILE A 88 9.27 13.46 3.48
C ILE A 88 9.02 14.16 4.81
N LYS A 89 9.92 14.01 5.76
CA LYS A 89 9.93 14.79 7.01
C LYS A 89 11.09 15.77 6.95
N GLU A 90 10.77 17.05 7.01
CA GLU A 90 11.78 18.11 7.15
C GLU A 90 12.23 18.14 8.62
N GLU A 91 13.53 18.37 8.85
CA GLU A 91 14.13 18.42 10.19
C GLU A 91 13.60 19.59 11.03
#